data_AF-B8EKX7-F1
#
_entry.id   AF-B8EKX7-F1
#
_cell.length_a   1.000
_cell.length_b   1.000
_cell.length_c   1.000
_cell.angle_alpha   90.00
_cell.angle_beta   90.00
_cell.angle_gamma   90.00
#
_symmetry.space_group_name_H-M   'P 1'
#
loop_
_entity.id
_entity.type
_entity.pdbx_description
1 polymer ?
#
loop_
_entity_poly.entity_id
_entity_poly.type
_entity_poly.pdbx_seq_one_letter_code
_entity_poly.pdbx_strand_id
1 'polypeptide(L)'
;MNAPSPQLPRDPTMVARVTRVLHFDEIANQLEQAAIQINIALMFAETGDAFGLGYALKGGVGHFKAAVRFANDLTELERAACAAEHEQSDVTEAAE
;
A
#
# COMPACT_ATOMS: atom_id res chain seq x y z
N MET A 1 -9.78 9.71 -31.33
CA MET A 1 -9.08 8.41 -31.26
C MET A 1 -9.20 7.92 -29.83
N ASN A 2 -9.89 6.80 -29.61
CA ASN A 2 -9.97 6.20 -28.27
C ASN A 2 -8.66 5.46 -28.01
N ALA A 3 -7.86 5.94 -27.05
CA ALA A 3 -6.72 5.17 -26.59
C ALA A 3 -7.24 3.86 -25.96
N PRO A 4 -6.70 2.69 -26.34
CA PRO A 4 -7.08 1.44 -25.71
C PRO A 4 -6.79 1.52 -24.22
N SER A 5 -7.77 1.19 -23.38
CA SER A 5 -7.58 1.13 -21.94
C SER A 5 -6.39 0.21 -21.62
N PRO A 6 -5.50 0.60 -20.70
CA PRO A 6 -4.35 -0.22 -20.34
C PRO A 6 -4.84 -1.59 -19.88
N GLN A 7 -4.54 -2.62 -20.66
CA GLN A 7 -4.83 -3.99 -20.27
C GLN A 7 -3.81 -4.40 -19.23
N LEU A 8 -4.28 -4.71 -18.02
CA LEU A 8 -3.44 -5.36 -17.02
C LEU A 8 -2.87 -6.66 -17.62
N PRO A 9 -1.60 -7.00 -17.33
CA PRO A 9 -1.00 -8.24 -17.78
C PRO A 9 -1.91 -9.43 -17.42
N ARG A 10 -2.10 -10.39 -18.33
CA ARG A 10 -2.87 -11.62 -18.05
C ARG A 10 -2.05 -12.72 -17.39
N ASP A 11 -0.73 -12.56 -17.35
CA ASP A 11 0.19 -13.45 -16.67
C ASP A 11 0.10 -13.24 -15.15
N PRO A 12 -0.27 -14.26 -14.36
CA PRO A 12 -0.39 -14.18 -12.91
C PRO A 12 0.85 -13.59 -12.21
N THR A 13 2.04 -13.90 -12.72
CA THR A 13 3.32 -13.44 -12.18
C THR A 13 3.48 -11.92 -12.36
N MET A 14 3.09 -11.43 -13.54
CA MET A 14 3.10 -10.00 -13.85
C MET A 14 2.01 -9.26 -13.08
N VAL A 15 0.82 -9.85 -12.88
CA VAL A 15 -0.24 -9.28 -12.03
C VAL A 15 0.24 -9.12 -10.59
N ALA A 16 0.86 -10.16 -10.02
CA ALA A 16 1.40 -10.12 -8.65
C ALA A 16 2.47 -9.03 -8.51
N ARG A 17 3.40 -8.95 -9.47
CA ARG A 17 4.46 -7.93 -9.47
C ARG A 17 3.90 -6.50 -9.60
N VAL A 18 2.95 -6.27 -10.51
CA VAL A 18 2.31 -4.95 -10.66
C VAL A 18 1.52 -4.59 -9.41
N THR A 19 0.78 -5.54 -8.85
CA THR A 19 0.04 -5.36 -7.59
C THR A 19 0.98 -4.95 -6.45
N ARG A 20 2.13 -5.61 -6.32
CA ARG A 20 3.15 -5.28 -5.33
C ARG A 20 3.71 -3.86 -5.49
N VAL A 21 4.02 -3.45 -6.71
CA VAL A 21 4.50 -2.07 -6.97
C VAL A 21 3.43 -1.04 -6.59
N LEU A 22 2.18 -1.28 -6.96
CA LEU A 22 1.07 -0.39 -6.60
C LEU A 22 0.88 -0.26 -5.08
N HIS A 23 1.09 -1.33 -4.31
CA HIS A 23 1.04 -1.26 -2.85
C HIS A 23 2.18 -0.42 -2.27
N PHE A 24 3.41 -0.54 -2.79
CA PHE A 24 4.52 0.32 -2.35
C PHE A 24 4.28 1.80 -2.66
N ASP A 25 3.78 2.12 -3.85
CA ASP A 25 3.45 3.49 -4.24
C ASP A 25 2.37 4.06 -3.31
N GLU A 26 1.35 3.27 -2.98
CA GLU A 26 0.29 3.70 -2.09
C GLU A 26 0.78 3.87 -0.64
N ILE A 27 1.64 2.97 -0.13
CA ILE A 27 2.29 3.15 1.19
C ILE A 27 3.05 4.47 1.23
N ALA A 28 3.88 4.74 0.21
CA ALA A 28 4.66 5.98 0.13
C ALA A 28 3.75 7.22 0.09
N ASN A 29 2.71 7.20 -0.74
CA ASN A 29 1.72 8.28 -0.83
C ASN A 29 1.03 8.53 0.52
N GLN A 30 0.60 7.47 1.23
CA GLN A 30 -0.01 7.62 2.54
C GLN A 30 0.97 8.20 3.58
N LEU A 31 2.24 7.81 3.55
CA LEU A 31 3.27 8.40 4.43
C LEU A 31 3.51 9.88 4.13
N GLU A 32 3.51 10.28 2.85
CA GLU A 32 3.63 11.68 2.44
C GLU A 32 2.45 12.51 2.94
N GLN A 33 1.21 12.02 2.76
CA GLN A 33 0.02 12.70 3.26
C GLN A 33 0.02 12.81 4.79
N ALA A 34 0.49 11.77 5.49
CA ALA A 34 0.64 11.82 6.94
C ALA A 34 1.62 12.93 7.38
N ALA A 35 2.76 13.06 6.69
CA ALA A 35 3.74 14.11 6.95
C ALA A 35 3.16 15.52 6.71
N ILE A 36 2.41 15.71 5.64
CA ILE A 36 1.71 16.97 5.35
C ILE A 36 0.76 17.33 6.50
N GLN A 37 -0.05 16.38 6.97
CA GLN A 37 -0.98 16.61 8.07
C GLN A 37 -0.27 16.94 9.39
N ILE A 38 0.89 16.34 9.66
CA ILE A 38 1.71 16.68 10.84
C ILE A 38 2.21 18.13 10.73
N ASN A 39 2.69 18.55 9.56
CA ASN A 39 3.13 19.93 9.36
C ASN A 39 1.97 20.93 9.56
N ILE A 40 0.76 20.58 9.09
CA ILE A 40 -0.45 21.38 9.32
C ILE A 40 -0.80 21.43 10.82
N ALA A 41 -0.71 20.31 11.52
CA ALA A 41 -0.92 20.24 12.96
C ALA A 41 0.04 21.17 13.71
N LEU A 42 1.32 21.21 13.33
CA LEU A 42 2.31 22.11 13.93
C LEU A 42 1.96 23.59 13.71
N MET A 43 1.48 23.98 12.53
CA MET A 43 1.02 25.35 12.27
C MET A 43 -0.17 25.75 13.17
N PHE A 44 -1.11 24.83 13.41
CA PHE A 44 -2.22 25.09 14.33
C PHE A 44 -1.77 25.14 15.80
N ALA A 45 -0.77 24.34 16.18
CA ALA A 45 -0.18 24.42 17.51
C ALA A 45 0.48 25.79 17.77
N GLU A 46 1.18 26.34 16.78
CA GLU A 46 1.82 27.67 16.85
C GLU A 46 0.79 28.80 17.01
N THR A 47 -0.38 28.67 16.37
CA THR A 47 -1.46 29.67 16.45
C THR A 47 -2.40 29.47 17.65
N GLY A 48 -2.22 28.38 18.42
CA GLY A 48 -3.08 28.03 19.55
C GLY A 48 -4.46 27.50 19.16
N ASP A 49 -4.68 27.16 17.88
CA ASP A 49 -5.93 26.56 17.41
C ASP A 49 -5.99 25.07 17.75
N ALA A 50 -6.57 24.77 18.91
CA ALA A 50 -6.74 23.39 19.38
C ALA A 50 -7.66 22.54 18.47
N PHE A 51 -8.64 23.15 17.81
CA PHE A 51 -9.55 22.41 16.93
C PHE A 51 -8.84 22.01 15.64
N GLY A 52 -8.19 22.97 14.97
CA GLY A 52 -7.38 22.72 13.78
C GLY A 52 -6.28 21.68 14.04
N LEU A 53 -5.59 21.82 15.17
CA LEU A 53 -4.58 20.87 15.63
C LEU A 53 -5.15 19.44 15.74
N GLY A 54 -6.26 19.27 16.47
CA GLY A 54 -6.89 17.97 16.64
C GLY A 54 -7.37 17.35 15.33
N TYR A 55 -7.91 18.16 14.42
CA TYR A 55 -8.37 17.72 13.11
C TYR A 55 -7.21 17.23 12.23
N ALA A 56 -6.13 18.00 12.15
CA ALA A 56 -4.94 17.65 11.37
C ALA A 56 -4.26 16.37 11.91
N LEU A 57 -4.10 16.25 13.23
CA LEU A 57 -3.56 15.04 13.85
C LEU A 57 -4.42 13.80 13.54
N LYS A 58 -5.76 13.93 13.59
CA LYS A 58 -6.66 12.84 13.22
C LYS A 58 -6.48 12.43 11.75
N GLY A 59 -6.31 13.40 10.85
CA GLY A 59 -5.97 13.17 9.44
C GLY A 59 -4.67 12.38 9.29
N GLY A 60 -3.59 12.84 9.92
CA GLY A 60 -2.29 12.17 9.87
C GLY A 60 -2.32 10.74 10.41
N VAL A 61 -3.01 10.50 11.53
CA VAL A 61 -3.23 9.15 12.07
C VAL A 61 -4.03 8.27 11.09
N GLY A 62 -5.01 8.83 10.38
CA GLY A 62 -5.76 8.13 9.35
C GLY A 62 -4.84 7.60 8.23
N HIS A 63 -3.95 8.45 7.73
CA HIS A 63 -2.98 8.09 6.71
C HIS A 63 -1.96 7.05 7.19
N PHE A 64 -1.46 7.13 8.42
CA PHE A 64 -0.60 6.08 8.99
C PHE A 64 -1.30 4.72 9.06
N LYS A 65 -2.58 4.69 9.46
CA LYS A 65 -3.37 3.45 9.48
C LYS A 65 -3.54 2.88 8.07
N ALA A 66 -3.76 3.72 7.07
CA ALA A 66 -3.85 3.29 5.69
C ALA A 66 -2.51 2.69 5.20
N ALA A 67 -1.38 3.36 5.47
CA ALA A 67 -0.05 2.85 5.12
C ALA A 67 0.23 1.47 5.75
N VAL A 68 -0.08 1.30 7.05
CA VAL A 68 0.07 0.01 7.74
C VAL A 68 -0.82 -1.07 7.13
N ARG A 69 -2.05 -0.73 6.75
CA ARG A 69 -2.95 -1.68 6.08
C ARG A 69 -2.34 -2.18 4.76
N PHE A 70 -1.89 -1.29 3.89
CA PHE A 70 -1.26 -1.70 2.62
C PHE A 70 0.00 -2.53 2.83
N ALA A 71 0.80 -2.22 3.87
CA ALA A 71 1.98 -3.02 4.21
C ALA A 71 1.62 -4.44 4.69
N ASN A 72 0.54 -4.58 5.45
CA ASN A 72 0.02 -5.89 5.86
C ASN A 72 -0.52 -6.67 4.65
N ASP A 73 -1.32 -6.03 3.80
CA ASP A 73 -1.86 -6.62 2.57
C ASP A 73 -0.71 -7.14 1.68
N LEU A 74 0.39 -6.38 1.57
CA LEU A 74 1.60 -6.80 0.86
C LEU A 74 2.26 -8.04 1.50
N THR A 75 2.38 -8.06 2.83
CA THR A 75 2.97 -9.21 3.55
C THR A 75 2.15 -10.48 3.34
N GLU A 76 0.81 -10.36 3.31
CA GLU A 76 -0.08 -11.49 3.04
C GLU A 76 0.03 -11.98 1.60
N LEU A 77 0.14 -11.07 0.63
CA LEU A 77 0.40 -11.41 -0.77
C LEU A 77 1.73 -12.14 -0.96
N GLU A 78 2.79 -11.69 -0.29
CA GLU A 78 4.09 -12.36 -0.33
C GLU A 78 4.03 -13.76 0.28
N ARG A 79 3.33 -13.93 1.41
CA ARG A 79 3.12 -15.24 2.04
C ARG A 79 2.36 -16.20 1.12
N ALA A 80 1.31 -15.72 0.46
CA ALA A 80 0.51 -16.52 -0.47
C ALA A 80 1.32 -16.93 -1.71
N ALA A 81 2.16 -16.03 -2.24
CA ALA A 81 3.05 -16.33 -3.37
C ALA A 81 4.06 -17.43 -3.00
N CYS A 82 4.71 -17.35 -1.84
CA CYS A 82 5.65 -18.38 -1.40
C CYS A 82 4.98 -19.75 -1.17
N ALA A 83 3.74 -19.78 -0.67
CA ALA A 83 3.00 -21.03 -0.48
C ALA A 83 2.66 -21.70 -1.83
N ALA A 84 2.26 -20.91 -2.83
CA ALA A 84 1.96 -21.41 -4.17
C ALA A 84 3.21 -21.97 -4.88
N GLU A 85 4.38 -21.35 -4.70
CA GLU A 85 5.65 -21.85 -5.25
C GLU A 85 6.06 -23.21 -4.66
N HIS A 86 5.81 -23.43 -3.36
CA HIS A 86 6.06 -24.70 -2.69
C HIS A 86 5.13 -25.82 -3.17
N GLU A 87 3.82 -25.56 -3.31
CA GLU A 87 2.87 -26.55 -3.83
C GLU A 87 3.17 -26.93 -5.28
N GLN A 88 3.67 -25.99 -6.09
CA GLN A 88 4.00 -26.24 -7.49
C GLN A 88 5.29 -27.05 -7.65
N SER A 89 6.26 -26.87 -6.74
CA SER A 89 7.49 -27.68 -6.65
C SER A 89 7.20 -29.13 -6.28
N ASP A 90 6.33 -29.37 -5.28
CA ASP A 90 5.96 -30.72 -4.82
C ASP A 90 5.25 -31.54 -5.92
N VAL A 91 4.43 -30.89 -6.74
CA VAL A 91 3.73 -31.57 -7.86
C VAL A 91 4.69 -31.94 -9.00
N THR A 92 5.71 -31.11 -9.28
CA THR A 92 6.73 -31.45 -10.26
C THR A 92 7.66 -32.56 -9.79
N GLU A 93 8.00 -32.61 -8.50
CA GLU A 93 8.90 -33.63 -7.94
C GLU A 93 8.21 -35.00 -7.79
N ALA A 94 6.88 -35.02 -7.62
CA ALA A 94 6.08 -36.26 -7.58
C ALA A 94 5.75 -36.85 -8.97
N ALA A 95 6.11 -36.16 -10.06
CA ALA A 95 5.85 -36.56 -11.44
C ALA A 95 7.08 -37.14 -12.17
N GLU A 96 8.24 -37.21 -11.50
CA GLU A 96 9.48 -37.88 -11.97
C GLU A 96 9.57 -39.33 -11.45
#